data_AF-A0A3C1NZV9-F1
#
_entry.id   AF-A0A3C1NZV9-F1
#
_cell.length_a   1.000
_cell.length_b   1.000
_cell.length_c   1.000
_cell.angle_alpha   90.00
_cell.angle_beta   90.00
_cell.angle_gamma   90.00
#
_symmetry.space_group_name_H-M   'P 1'
#
loop_
_entity.id
_entity.type
_entity.pdbx_description
1 polymer ?
#
loop_
_entity_poly.entity_id
_entity_poly.type
_entity_poly.pdbx_seq_one_letter_code
_entity_poly.pdbx_strand_id
1 'polypeptide(L)'
;SDMGLQEQMARLQENLQSLRPEFARGRGPSLSGQESLGLPDATRALAEMADLEGLLAQMSDADAMSDLDQIDAEALERALGRSARDDLEAMQQVQRELDSQGFLTGQGDALRLSPKAVRRIGRTALRAVFDQIEAHDRGDHGMRRTGAAGEPTGTHRPWRFGDEESIDVIRTVQNATRRRVATHGGPSLEPGDFEVAETETVTRAAVALLVDQSFSMVMNDTWSAAKTMALALHSLT
;
A
#
# COMPACT_ATOMS: atom_id res chain seq x y z
N SER A 1 52.48 1.12 36.30
CA SER A 1 53.51 1.70 35.42
C SER A 1 53.21 1.44 33.94
N ASP A 2 51.95 1.59 33.50
CA ASP A 2 51.53 1.34 32.11
C ASP A 2 51.68 2.57 31.19
N MET A 3 51.68 3.77 31.78
CA MET A 3 51.69 5.02 31.02
C MET A 3 53.02 5.24 30.26
N GLY A 4 54.15 4.86 30.86
CA GLY A 4 55.46 4.96 30.20
C GLY A 4 55.67 3.91 29.09
N LEU A 5 55.01 2.76 29.19
CA LEU A 5 55.09 1.70 28.17
C LEU A 5 54.29 2.10 26.92
N GLN A 6 53.11 2.69 27.11
CA GLN A 6 52.29 3.22 26.01
C GLN A 6 53.02 4.34 25.26
N GLU A 7 53.72 5.22 25.98
CA GLU A 7 54.47 6.31 25.37
C GLU A 7 55.68 5.81 24.57
N GLN A 8 56.35 4.76 25.06
CA GLN A 8 57.46 4.12 24.34
C GLN A 8 56.98 3.36 23.10
N MET A 9 55.83 2.68 23.18
CA MET A 9 55.20 1.99 22.04
C MET A 9 54.76 2.99 20.96
N ALA A 10 54.20 4.13 21.35
CA ALA A 10 53.81 5.19 20.43
C ALA A 10 55.02 5.76 19.66
N ARG A 11 56.13 6.05 20.35
CA ARG A 11 57.38 6.53 19.72
C ARG A 11 58.02 5.49 18.80
N LEU A 12 57.91 4.20 19.15
CA LEU A 12 58.39 3.12 18.30
C LEU A 12 57.55 3.00 17.02
N GLN A 13 56.22 3.09 17.16
CA GLN A 13 55.30 3.03 16.02
C GLN A 13 55.53 4.19 15.06
N GLU A 14 55.69 5.41 15.58
CA GLU A 14 55.98 6.61 14.79
C GLU A 14 57.31 6.51 14.02
N ASN A 15 58.35 5.96 14.65
CA ASN A 15 59.63 5.70 13.99
C ASN A 15 59.56 4.59 12.92
N LEU A 16 58.79 3.54 13.16
CA LEU A 16 58.60 2.49 12.15
C LEU A 16 57.78 3.00 10.96
N GLN A 17 56.84 3.92 11.19
CA GLN A 17 56.05 4.56 10.16
C GLN A 17 56.87 5.54 9.30
N SER A 18 57.81 6.27 9.91
CA SER A 18 58.71 7.19 9.19
C SER A 18 59.72 6.46 8.31
N LEU A 19 60.17 5.27 8.73
CA LEU A 19 61.13 4.45 8.00
C LEU A 19 60.50 3.60 6.89
N ARG A 20 59.18 3.41 6.89
CA ARG A 20 58.44 2.60 5.90
C ARG A 20 57.19 3.33 5.37
N PRO A 21 57.36 4.49 4.71
CA PRO A 21 56.24 5.31 4.21
C PRO A 21 55.38 4.58 3.15
N GLU A 22 55.87 3.48 2.57
CA GLU A 22 55.10 2.63 1.65
C GLU A 22 53.93 1.88 2.33
N PHE A 23 53.94 1.70 3.64
CA PHE A 23 52.84 1.08 4.41
C PHE A 23 51.92 2.10 5.09
N ALA A 24 52.22 3.40 4.98
CA ALA A 24 51.44 4.48 5.59
C ALA A 24 50.21 4.89 4.78
N ARG A 25 50.06 4.42 3.53
CA ARG A 25 48.81 4.55 2.79
C ARG A 25 47.80 3.56 3.35
N GLY A 26 46.76 4.09 3.99
CA GLY A 26 45.61 3.34 4.44
C GLY A 26 45.19 2.34 3.36
N ARG A 27 44.95 1.10 3.80
CA ARG A 27 44.55 -0.03 2.97
C ARG A 27 43.27 0.34 2.23
N GLY A 28 43.41 0.85 1.01
CA GLY A 28 42.32 0.93 0.04
C GLY A 28 41.81 -0.48 -0.27
N PRO A 29 40.57 -0.60 -0.77
CA PRO A 29 39.96 -1.89 -1.05
C PRO A 29 40.87 -2.73 -1.96
N SER A 30 41.11 -3.98 -1.57
CA SER A 30 41.85 -4.93 -2.40
C SER A 30 41.00 -5.30 -3.61
N LEU A 31 41.35 -4.76 -4.78
CA LEU A 31 40.75 -5.15 -6.06
C LEU A 31 41.16 -6.59 -6.38
N SER A 32 40.20 -7.51 -6.38
CA SER A 32 40.38 -8.88 -6.89
C SER A 32 39.61 -9.02 -8.21
N GLY A 33 40.32 -9.41 -9.27
CA GLY A 33 39.77 -9.57 -10.62
C GLY A 33 40.65 -10.50 -11.45
N GLN A 34 40.05 -11.20 -12.40
CA GLN A 34 40.72 -12.20 -13.26
C GLN A 34 41.54 -11.58 -14.40
N GLU A 35 41.52 -10.25 -14.55
CA GLU A 35 42.15 -9.51 -15.64
C GLU A 35 43.13 -8.47 -15.08
N SER A 36 44.39 -8.49 -15.51
CA SER A 36 45.39 -7.49 -15.11
C SER A 36 45.10 -6.17 -15.80
N LEU A 37 44.52 -5.20 -15.07
CA LEU A 37 44.39 -3.82 -15.55
C LEU A 37 45.75 -3.13 -15.56
N GLY A 38 46.03 -2.37 -16.63
CA GLY A 38 47.16 -1.44 -16.64
C GLY A 38 46.99 -0.33 -15.60
N LEU A 39 48.09 0.24 -15.11
CA LEU A 39 48.08 1.34 -14.13
C LEU A 39 47.12 2.49 -14.48
N PRO A 40 46.98 2.93 -15.76
CA PRO A 40 46.00 3.95 -16.14
C PRO A 40 44.55 3.49 -15.98
N ASP A 41 44.25 2.25 -16.37
CA ASP A 41 42.89 1.71 -16.28
C ASP A 41 42.49 1.43 -14.82
N ALA A 42 43.44 1.01 -13.99
CA ALA A 42 43.24 0.86 -12.55
C ALA A 42 42.94 2.22 -11.89
N THR A 43 43.61 3.30 -12.29
CA THR A 43 43.30 4.65 -11.77
C THR A 43 41.93 5.17 -12.23
N ARG A 44 41.48 4.81 -13.44
CA ARG A 44 40.13 5.14 -13.93
C ARG A 44 39.06 4.39 -13.15
N ALA A 45 39.24 3.08 -12.96
CA ALA A 45 38.31 2.26 -12.17
C ALA A 45 38.19 2.75 -10.72
N LEU A 46 39.30 3.16 -10.10
CA LEU A 46 39.28 3.76 -8.76
C LEU A 46 38.55 5.11 -8.71
N ALA A 47 38.65 5.93 -9.76
CA ALA A 47 37.91 7.18 -9.86
C ALA A 47 36.40 6.94 -10.01
N GLU A 48 36.00 5.99 -10.86
CA GLU A 48 34.59 5.59 -11.03
C GLU A 48 34.00 5.00 -9.74
N MET A 49 34.77 4.19 -8.99
CA MET A 49 34.35 3.69 -7.68
C MET A 49 34.17 4.81 -6.65
N ALA A 50 35.07 5.80 -6.63
CA ALA A 50 34.94 6.95 -5.73
C ALA A 50 33.70 7.81 -6.07
N ASP A 51 33.40 7.99 -7.36
CA ASP A 51 32.18 8.68 -7.82
C ASP A 51 30.92 7.91 -7.38
N LEU A 52 30.91 6.58 -7.51
CA LEU A 52 29.82 5.72 -7.04
C LEU A 52 29.65 5.74 -5.51
N GLU A 53 30.75 5.71 -4.75
CA GLU A 53 30.74 5.82 -3.29
C GLU A 53 30.19 7.18 -2.84
N GLY A 54 30.53 8.27 -3.54
CA GLY A 54 29.97 9.59 -3.29
C GLY A 54 28.46 9.65 -3.52
N LEU A 55 27.99 9.01 -4.60
CA LEU A 55 26.56 8.92 -4.91
C LEU A 55 25.80 8.06 -3.88
N LEU A 56 26.39 6.92 -3.47
CA LEU A 56 25.84 6.08 -2.41
C LEU A 56 25.78 6.81 -1.06
N ALA A 57 26.79 7.62 -0.73
CA ALA A 57 26.79 8.43 0.48
C ALA A 57 25.64 9.45 0.46
N GLN A 58 25.43 10.16 -0.66
CA GLN A 58 24.28 11.06 -0.82
C GLN A 58 22.95 10.33 -0.69
N MET A 59 22.77 9.19 -1.35
CA MET A 59 21.52 8.41 -1.29
C MET A 59 21.27 7.77 0.08
N SER A 60 22.33 7.50 0.85
CA SER A 60 22.24 6.96 2.21
C SER A 60 21.91 8.02 3.25
N ASP A 61 22.08 9.30 2.90
CA ASP A 61 21.74 10.40 3.78
C ASP A 61 20.22 10.58 3.81
N ALA A 62 19.66 10.71 5.00
CA ALA A 62 18.22 10.74 5.22
C ALA A 62 17.53 11.94 4.50
N ASP A 63 18.30 13.00 4.24
CA ASP A 63 17.87 14.16 3.47
C ASP A 63 17.57 13.84 1.99
N ALA A 64 18.34 12.95 1.33
CA ALA A 64 18.07 12.56 -0.06
C ALA A 64 16.82 11.68 -0.19
N MET A 65 16.47 10.95 0.87
CA MET A 65 15.20 10.22 0.97
C MET A 65 14.01 11.15 1.27
N SER A 66 14.27 12.36 1.73
CA SER A 66 13.23 13.36 2.06
C SER A 66 12.95 14.32 0.90
N ASP A 67 13.95 14.60 0.07
CA ASP A 67 13.80 15.46 -1.09
C ASP A 67 14.58 14.93 -2.30
N LEU A 68 13.87 14.21 -3.17
CA LEU A 68 14.42 13.66 -4.41
C LEU A 68 14.93 14.76 -5.36
N ASP A 69 14.52 16.02 -5.19
CA ASP A 69 15.00 17.14 -6.03
C ASP A 69 16.46 17.52 -5.73
N GLN A 70 17.04 17.03 -4.62
CA GLN A 70 18.44 17.26 -4.26
C GLN A 70 19.41 16.26 -4.91
N ILE A 71 18.92 15.20 -5.55
CA ILE A 71 19.75 14.18 -6.17
C ILE A 71 20.29 14.69 -7.52
N ASP A 72 21.60 14.62 -7.72
CA ASP A 72 22.26 14.99 -8.99
C ASP A 72 21.94 13.96 -10.09
N ALA A 73 21.00 14.32 -10.97
CA ALA A 73 20.57 13.49 -12.09
C ALA A 73 21.69 13.23 -13.12
N GLU A 74 22.65 14.14 -13.29
CA GLU A 74 23.77 13.96 -14.22
C GLU A 74 24.80 12.99 -13.64
N ALA A 75 25.05 13.04 -12.33
CA ALA A 75 25.87 12.06 -11.64
C ALA A 75 25.22 10.67 -11.67
N LEU A 76 23.90 10.59 -11.47
CA LEU A 76 23.13 9.34 -11.55
C LEU A 76 23.18 8.73 -12.96
N GLU A 77 23.04 9.56 -14.01
CA GLU A 77 23.14 9.12 -15.40
C GLU A 77 24.55 8.61 -15.73
N ARG A 78 25.60 9.28 -15.26
CA ARG A 78 27.00 8.84 -15.47
C ARG A 78 27.29 7.50 -14.79
N ALA A 79 26.72 7.26 -13.61
CA ALA A 79 26.97 6.06 -12.81
C ALA A 79 26.12 4.86 -13.23
N LEU A 80 24.81 5.06 -13.44
CA LEU A 80 23.83 3.98 -13.65
C LEU A 80 23.19 3.99 -15.04
N GLY A 81 23.51 5.00 -15.86
CA GLY A 81 22.98 5.16 -17.20
C GLY A 81 21.66 5.92 -17.23
N ARG A 82 21.15 6.09 -18.46
CA ARG A 82 20.01 6.97 -18.76
C ARG A 82 18.69 6.50 -18.17
N SER A 83 18.48 5.19 -18.03
CA SER A 83 17.26 4.65 -17.42
C SER A 83 17.11 5.07 -15.95
N ALA A 84 18.21 5.14 -15.20
CA ALA A 84 18.16 5.55 -13.80
C ALA A 84 17.75 7.01 -13.63
N ARG A 85 18.18 7.87 -14.57
CA ARG A 85 17.72 9.25 -14.64
C ARG A 85 16.22 9.35 -14.95
N ASP A 86 15.74 8.60 -15.94
CA ASP A 86 14.33 8.59 -16.31
C ASP A 86 13.46 8.13 -15.11
N ASP A 87 13.92 7.11 -14.38
CA ASP A 87 13.27 6.62 -13.15
C ASP A 87 13.24 7.69 -12.05
N LEU A 88 14.36 8.40 -11.82
CA LEU A 88 14.42 9.51 -10.85
C LEU A 88 13.44 10.63 -11.22
N GLU A 89 13.40 11.05 -12.48
CA GLU A 89 12.49 12.08 -12.97
C GLU A 89 11.02 11.67 -12.77
N ALA A 90 10.69 10.39 -13.03
CA ALA A 90 9.37 9.84 -12.77
C ALA A 90 9.01 9.85 -11.28
N MET A 91 9.95 9.47 -10.40
CA MET A 91 9.75 9.50 -8.95
C MET A 91 9.56 10.93 -8.43
N GLN A 92 10.36 11.89 -8.89
CA GLN A 92 10.21 13.32 -8.56
C GLN A 92 8.84 13.87 -9.00
N GLN A 93 8.35 13.46 -10.18
CA GLN A 93 7.01 13.84 -10.66
C GLN A 93 5.92 13.28 -9.74
N VAL A 94 6.01 12.01 -9.35
CA VAL A 94 5.06 11.40 -8.40
C VAL A 94 5.11 12.08 -7.04
N GLN A 95 6.29 12.37 -6.51
CA GLN A 95 6.44 13.07 -5.23
C GLN A 95 5.79 14.45 -5.27
N ARG A 96 6.06 15.26 -6.30
CA ARG A 96 5.45 16.59 -6.47
C ARG A 96 3.93 16.51 -6.56
N GLU A 97 3.41 15.52 -7.26
CA GLU A 97 1.97 15.32 -7.37
C GLU A 97 1.34 14.93 -6.02
N LEU A 98 1.97 14.01 -5.27
CA LEU A 98 1.52 13.64 -3.94
C LEU A 98 1.59 14.81 -2.95
N ASP A 99 2.63 15.62 -3.01
CA ASP A 99 2.79 16.80 -2.17
C ASP A 99 1.76 17.89 -2.51
N SER A 100 1.55 18.17 -3.81
CA SER A 100 0.53 19.13 -4.27
C SER A 100 -0.89 18.77 -3.83
N GLN A 101 -1.17 17.47 -3.68
CA GLN A 101 -2.45 16.96 -3.19
C GLN A 101 -2.52 16.92 -1.66
N GLY A 102 -1.47 17.34 -0.96
CA GLY A 102 -1.35 17.29 0.51
C GLY A 102 -1.37 15.86 1.04
N PHE A 103 -0.84 14.90 0.26
CA PHE A 103 -0.72 13.52 0.67
C PHE A 103 0.55 13.24 1.45
N LEU A 104 1.58 14.07 1.31
CA LEU A 104 2.81 14.00 2.07
C LEU A 104 2.81 15.03 3.20
N THR A 105 3.50 14.70 4.28
CA THR A 105 3.75 15.58 5.43
C THR A 105 5.20 15.43 5.86
N GLY A 106 5.90 16.54 5.98
CA GLY A 106 7.27 16.59 6.49
C GLY A 106 8.02 17.80 5.93
N GLN A 107 8.60 18.61 6.81
CA GLN A 107 9.77 19.43 6.51
C GLN A 107 10.84 18.97 7.49
N GLY A 108 11.83 18.20 7.01
CA GLY A 108 12.89 17.58 7.81
C GLY A 108 13.25 16.16 7.38
N ASP A 109 14.00 15.45 8.24
CA ASP A 109 14.73 14.17 8.07
C ASP A 109 13.98 12.96 7.46
N ALA A 110 12.65 13.03 7.23
CA ALA A 110 11.90 11.97 6.53
C ALA A 110 10.53 12.40 5.98
N LEU A 111 10.25 12.02 4.74
CA LEU A 111 8.91 12.08 4.13
C LEU A 111 7.94 11.10 4.82
N ARG A 112 6.74 11.58 5.19
CA ARG A 112 5.69 10.74 5.78
C ARG A 112 4.36 10.92 5.05
N LEU A 113 3.56 9.86 5.05
CA LEU A 113 2.18 9.93 4.56
C LEU A 113 1.32 10.76 5.52
N SER A 114 0.60 11.72 4.95
CA SER A 114 -0.41 12.49 5.66
C SER A 114 -1.57 11.60 6.15
N PRO A 115 -2.31 12.02 7.18
CA PRO A 115 -3.56 11.36 7.57
C PRO A 115 -4.57 11.27 6.42
N LYS A 116 -4.56 12.22 5.48
CA LYS A 116 -5.41 12.21 4.28
C LYS A 116 -5.04 11.06 3.34
N ALA A 117 -3.75 10.83 3.13
CA ALA A 117 -3.24 9.73 2.31
C ALA A 117 -3.59 8.37 2.91
N VAL A 118 -3.33 8.19 4.21
CA VAL A 118 -3.65 6.94 4.93
C VAL A 118 -5.14 6.60 4.83
N ARG A 119 -6.02 7.59 5.04
CA ARG A 119 -7.48 7.40 4.87
C ARG A 119 -7.86 7.02 3.44
N ARG A 120 -7.22 7.61 2.42
CA ARG A 120 -7.49 7.32 1.01
C ARG A 120 -7.08 5.89 0.66
N ILE A 121 -5.92 5.44 1.14
CA ILE A 121 -5.42 4.07 0.96
C ILE A 121 -6.38 3.09 1.63
N GLY A 122 -6.73 3.32 2.90
CA GLY A 122 -7.65 2.46 3.65
C GLY A 122 -9.01 2.31 2.97
N ARG A 123 -9.61 3.41 2.51
CA ARG A 123 -10.89 3.37 1.78
C ARG A 123 -10.80 2.63 0.45
N THR A 124 -9.68 2.75 -0.26
CA THR A 124 -9.49 2.07 -1.56
C THR A 124 -9.31 0.57 -1.36
N ALA A 125 -8.50 0.18 -0.37
CA ALA A 125 -8.33 -1.22 0.02
C ALA A 125 -9.65 -1.85 0.49
N LEU A 126 -10.42 -1.13 1.31
CA LEU A 126 -11.72 -1.59 1.80
C LEU A 126 -12.73 -1.78 0.65
N ARG A 127 -12.79 -0.84 -0.30
CA ARG A 127 -13.62 -0.99 -1.51
C ARG A 127 -13.23 -2.20 -2.33
N ALA A 128 -11.94 -2.41 -2.57
CA ALA A 128 -11.47 -3.58 -3.32
C ALA A 128 -11.90 -4.91 -2.67
N VAL A 129 -11.90 -4.99 -1.33
CA VAL A 129 -12.40 -6.16 -0.60
C VAL A 129 -13.91 -6.33 -0.78
N PHE A 130 -14.69 -5.25 -0.67
CA PHE A 130 -16.15 -5.33 -0.83
C PHE A 130 -16.58 -5.63 -2.27
N ASP A 131 -15.92 -5.05 -3.27
CA ASP A 131 -16.17 -5.35 -4.69
C ASP A 131 -15.93 -6.84 -4.99
N GLN A 132 -14.93 -7.45 -4.35
CA GLN A 132 -14.63 -8.88 -4.47
C GLN A 132 -15.67 -9.77 -3.78
N ILE A 133 -16.27 -9.30 -2.68
CA ILE A 133 -17.38 -10.00 -1.99
C ILE A 133 -18.66 -9.93 -2.82
N GLU A 134 -19.02 -8.75 -3.36
CA GLU A 134 -20.20 -8.60 -4.23
C GLU A 134 -20.10 -9.43 -5.51
N ALA A 135 -18.89 -9.61 -6.05
CA ALA A 135 -18.67 -10.44 -7.22
C ALA A 135 -18.90 -11.94 -6.96
N HIS A 136 -18.71 -12.41 -5.71
CA HIS A 136 -18.79 -13.82 -5.36
C HIS A 136 -20.23 -14.34 -5.18
N ASP A 137 -21.21 -13.46 -4.96
CA ASP A 137 -22.62 -13.81 -4.74
C ASP A 137 -23.43 -13.95 -6.03
N ARG A 138 -22.84 -13.73 -7.21
CA ARG A 138 -23.48 -13.97 -8.53
C ARG A 138 -23.17 -15.34 -9.14
N GLY A 139 -22.82 -16.33 -8.31
CA GLY A 139 -22.44 -17.68 -8.74
C GLY A 139 -23.29 -18.78 -8.10
N ASP A 140 -24.07 -19.45 -8.95
CA ASP A 140 -24.83 -20.69 -8.76
C ASP A 140 -24.44 -21.56 -7.56
N HIS A 141 -25.06 -21.34 -6.40
CA HIS A 141 -25.52 -22.37 -5.47
C HIS A 141 -26.50 -21.74 -4.49
N GLY A 142 -27.78 -22.12 -4.62
CA GLY A 142 -28.88 -21.59 -3.84
C GLY A 142 -28.64 -21.65 -2.33
N MET A 143 -28.28 -20.51 -1.74
CA MET A 143 -28.48 -20.27 -0.32
C MET A 143 -29.98 -20.15 -0.08
N ARG A 144 -30.58 -21.27 0.32
CA ARG A 144 -31.92 -21.34 0.90
C ARG A 144 -31.88 -20.68 2.30
N ARG A 145 -31.58 -19.38 2.37
CA ARG A 145 -31.75 -18.58 3.57
C ARG A 145 -33.22 -18.19 3.64
N THR A 146 -33.98 -18.89 4.46
CA THR A 146 -35.32 -18.46 4.88
C THR A 146 -35.18 -17.05 5.48
N GLY A 147 -35.69 -16.05 4.76
CA GLY A 147 -35.48 -14.61 5.03
C GLY A 147 -34.73 -13.83 3.94
N ALA A 148 -34.36 -14.44 2.81
CA ALA A 148 -33.64 -13.81 1.70
C ALA A 148 -34.54 -13.16 0.63
N ALA A 149 -35.70 -12.65 1.00
CA ALA A 149 -36.25 -11.52 0.27
C ALA A 149 -35.62 -10.30 0.95
N GLY A 150 -34.78 -9.53 0.25
CA GLY A 150 -34.23 -8.28 0.77
C GLY A 150 -35.32 -7.35 1.32
N GLU A 151 -34.95 -6.18 1.86
CA GLU A 151 -35.98 -5.26 2.36
C GLU A 151 -36.87 -4.84 1.17
N PRO A 152 -38.21 -4.96 1.26
CA PRO A 152 -39.10 -4.49 0.21
C PRO A 152 -38.85 -3.01 -0.02
N THR A 153 -38.47 -2.65 -1.24
CA THR A 153 -38.23 -1.26 -1.65
C THR A 153 -39.52 -0.43 -1.73
N GLY A 154 -40.68 -1.10 -1.64
CA GLY A 154 -42.01 -0.52 -1.84
C GLY A 154 -42.39 -0.34 -3.31
N THR A 155 -41.48 -0.68 -4.24
CA THR A 155 -41.77 -0.77 -5.67
C THR A 155 -42.11 -2.20 -6.07
N HIS A 156 -42.89 -2.31 -7.14
CA HIS A 156 -43.41 -3.57 -7.64
C HIS A 156 -43.33 -3.57 -9.15
N ARG A 157 -43.12 -4.75 -9.73
CA ARG A 157 -43.06 -4.94 -11.17
C ARG A 157 -43.85 -6.17 -11.59
N PRO A 158 -44.36 -6.21 -12.84
CA PRO A 158 -44.95 -7.43 -13.39
C PRO A 158 -43.96 -8.58 -13.36
N TRP A 159 -44.44 -9.74 -12.92
CA TRP A 159 -43.68 -10.99 -12.95
C TRP A 159 -43.44 -11.42 -14.39
N ARG A 160 -42.25 -11.93 -14.65
CA ARG A 160 -41.81 -12.51 -15.92
C ARG A 160 -41.27 -13.90 -15.66
N PHE A 161 -41.36 -14.75 -16.68
CA PHE A 161 -40.80 -16.09 -16.59
C PHE A 161 -39.30 -16.02 -16.32
N GLY A 162 -38.86 -16.69 -15.25
CA GLY A 162 -37.48 -16.68 -14.78
C GLY A 162 -37.20 -15.76 -13.58
N ASP A 163 -38.18 -14.96 -13.14
CA ASP A 163 -38.06 -14.19 -11.90
C ASP A 163 -38.03 -15.11 -10.67
N GLU A 164 -37.11 -14.83 -9.75
CA GLU A 164 -36.90 -15.58 -8.50
C GLU A 164 -37.45 -14.82 -7.27
N GLU A 165 -37.84 -13.55 -7.46
CA GLU A 165 -38.35 -12.67 -6.43
C GLU A 165 -39.73 -13.09 -5.88
N SER A 166 -40.02 -12.73 -4.63
CA SER A 166 -41.28 -13.10 -3.99
C SER A 166 -42.48 -12.39 -4.62
N ILE A 167 -43.53 -13.15 -4.92
CA ILE A 167 -44.81 -12.65 -5.43
C ILE A 167 -45.52 -11.79 -4.37
N ASP A 168 -45.93 -10.58 -4.74
CA ASP A 168 -46.85 -9.76 -3.96
C ASP A 168 -48.28 -10.29 -4.13
N VAL A 169 -48.75 -11.01 -3.11
CA VAL A 169 -50.08 -11.60 -3.09
C VAL A 169 -51.18 -10.55 -3.16
N ILE A 170 -51.01 -9.39 -2.50
CA ILE A 170 -52.03 -8.36 -2.40
C ILE A 170 -52.24 -7.73 -3.77
N ARG A 171 -51.16 -7.29 -4.44
CA ARG A 171 -51.25 -6.68 -5.78
C ARG A 171 -51.70 -7.69 -6.83
N THR A 172 -51.21 -8.92 -6.75
CA THR A 172 -51.62 -9.99 -7.66
C THR A 172 -53.13 -10.23 -7.60
N VAL A 173 -53.70 -10.33 -6.40
CA VAL A 173 -55.15 -10.52 -6.21
C VAL A 173 -55.94 -9.27 -6.65
N GLN A 174 -55.41 -8.06 -6.41
CA GLN A 174 -56.05 -6.83 -6.89
C GLN A 174 -56.10 -6.76 -8.42
N ASN A 175 -55.00 -7.08 -9.10
CA ASN A 175 -54.91 -7.12 -10.56
C ASN A 175 -55.87 -8.15 -11.14
N ALA A 176 -55.87 -9.37 -10.60
CA ALA A 176 -56.78 -10.43 -11.02
C ALA A 176 -58.25 -10.05 -10.84
N THR A 177 -58.58 -9.40 -9.72
CA THR A 177 -59.94 -8.93 -9.43
C THR A 177 -60.36 -7.83 -10.39
N ARG A 178 -59.50 -6.83 -10.63
CA ARG A 178 -59.75 -5.73 -11.58
C ARG A 178 -59.96 -6.26 -13.00
N ARG A 179 -59.12 -7.20 -13.46
CA ARG A 179 -59.31 -7.85 -14.75
C ARG A 179 -60.66 -8.54 -14.81
N ARG A 180 -61.00 -9.40 -13.85
CA ARG A 180 -62.25 -10.18 -13.87
C ARG A 180 -63.50 -9.30 -13.90
N VAL A 181 -63.46 -8.15 -13.22
CA VAL A 181 -64.55 -7.16 -13.31
C VAL A 181 -64.63 -6.58 -14.72
N ALA A 182 -63.50 -6.21 -15.33
CA ALA A 182 -63.48 -5.67 -16.69
C ALA A 182 -63.92 -6.70 -17.76
N THR A 183 -63.48 -7.96 -17.63
CA THR A 183 -63.76 -9.03 -18.60
C THR A 183 -65.07 -9.79 -18.32
N HIS A 184 -65.82 -9.40 -17.28
CA HIS A 184 -67.10 -10.01 -16.90
C HIS A 184 -67.02 -11.53 -16.69
N GLY A 185 -65.90 -12.01 -16.12
CA GLY A 185 -65.61 -13.44 -15.97
C GLY A 185 -64.16 -13.79 -16.31
N GLY A 186 -63.82 -15.08 -16.26
CA GLY A 186 -62.47 -15.60 -16.51
C GLY A 186 -61.86 -16.34 -15.31
N PRO A 187 -60.66 -16.93 -15.47
CA PRO A 187 -59.96 -17.65 -14.42
C PRO A 187 -59.65 -16.75 -13.22
N SER A 188 -59.53 -17.35 -12.04
CA SER A 188 -59.32 -16.60 -10.79
C SER A 188 -57.97 -15.88 -10.76
N LEU A 189 -56.95 -16.39 -11.47
CA LEU A 189 -55.61 -15.85 -11.60
C LEU A 189 -55.07 -16.21 -13.00
N GLU A 190 -54.33 -15.31 -13.62
CA GLU A 190 -53.56 -15.57 -14.85
C GLU A 190 -52.10 -15.09 -14.66
N PRO A 191 -51.15 -15.59 -15.49
CA PRO A 191 -49.75 -15.18 -15.42
C PRO A 191 -49.51 -13.66 -15.46
N GLY A 192 -50.38 -12.91 -16.15
CA GLY A 192 -50.28 -11.45 -16.24
C GLY A 192 -50.72 -10.69 -14.98
N ASP A 193 -51.33 -11.36 -13.99
CA ASP A 193 -51.71 -10.72 -12.73
C ASP A 193 -50.56 -10.64 -11.74
N PHE A 194 -49.58 -11.54 -11.87
CA PHE A 194 -48.53 -11.68 -10.88
C PHE A 194 -47.64 -10.43 -10.88
N GLU A 195 -47.50 -9.84 -9.70
CA GLU A 195 -46.49 -8.83 -9.44
C GLU A 195 -45.49 -9.38 -8.44
N VAL A 196 -44.22 -9.02 -8.62
CA VAL A 196 -43.16 -9.28 -7.65
C VAL A 196 -42.83 -8.00 -6.91
N ALA A 197 -42.55 -8.15 -5.62
CA ALA A 197 -42.00 -7.06 -4.83
C ALA A 197 -40.51 -6.91 -5.16
N GLU A 198 -40.07 -5.70 -5.49
CA GLU A 198 -38.64 -5.43 -5.66
C GLU A 198 -37.97 -5.40 -4.29
N THR A 199 -36.95 -6.22 -4.12
CA THR A 199 -36.20 -6.31 -2.87
C THR A 199 -34.80 -5.77 -3.05
N GLU A 200 -34.33 -4.96 -2.11
CA GLU A 200 -32.94 -4.51 -2.07
C GLU A 200 -32.13 -5.43 -1.15
N THR A 201 -31.04 -6.00 -1.68
CA THR A 201 -30.10 -6.78 -0.87
C THR A 201 -29.20 -5.82 -0.10
N VAL A 202 -29.50 -5.62 1.18
CA VAL A 202 -28.62 -4.87 2.07
C VAL A 202 -27.58 -5.82 2.69
N THR A 203 -26.36 -5.80 2.16
CA THR A 203 -25.24 -6.52 2.76
C THR A 203 -24.72 -5.76 3.98
N ARG A 204 -24.78 -6.38 5.16
CA ARG A 204 -24.17 -5.84 6.39
C ARG A 204 -22.90 -6.64 6.71
N ALA A 205 -21.79 -5.94 6.90
CA ALA A 205 -20.54 -6.53 7.38
C ALA A 205 -20.25 -6.03 8.80
N ALA A 206 -19.71 -6.91 9.66
CA ALA A 206 -19.21 -6.55 10.98
C ALA A 206 -17.71 -6.84 11.03
N VAL A 207 -16.90 -5.84 11.40
CA VAL A 207 -15.45 -6.00 11.56
C VAL A 207 -15.15 -6.11 13.06
N ALA A 208 -14.55 -7.23 13.47
CA ALA A 208 -14.06 -7.43 14.83
C ALA A 208 -12.53 -7.41 14.84
N LEU A 209 -11.94 -6.51 15.64
CA LEU A 209 -10.49 -6.45 15.84
C LEU A 209 -10.16 -6.97 17.24
N LEU A 210 -9.40 -8.06 17.30
CA LEU A 210 -8.88 -8.62 18.54
C LEU A 210 -7.39 -8.25 18.66
N VAL A 211 -7.03 -7.58 19.74
CA VAL A 211 -5.63 -7.22 20.04
C VAL A 211 -5.20 -7.99 21.28
N ASP A 212 -4.25 -8.91 21.11
CA ASP A 212 -3.63 -9.62 22.23
C ASP A 212 -2.41 -8.84 22.74
N GLN A 213 -2.26 -8.77 24.06
CA GLN A 213 -1.16 -8.04 24.70
C GLN A 213 -0.02 -9.01 25.00
N SER A 214 1.09 -8.90 24.27
CA SER A 214 2.29 -9.68 24.55
C SER A 214 3.25 -8.97 25.50
N PHE A 215 4.12 -9.74 26.16
CA PHE A 215 5.14 -9.20 27.08
C PHE A 215 6.13 -8.25 26.38
N SER A 216 6.47 -8.50 25.10
CA SER A 216 7.34 -7.62 24.32
C SER A 216 6.69 -6.28 23.97
N MET A 217 5.36 -6.21 23.87
CA MET A 217 4.64 -4.94 23.66
C MET A 217 4.69 -4.05 24.89
N VAL A 218 4.71 -4.64 26.08
CA VAL A 218 4.88 -3.91 27.35
C VAL A 218 6.32 -3.39 27.47
N MET A 219 7.30 -4.21 27.11
CA MET A 219 8.72 -3.80 27.17
C MET A 219 9.06 -2.67 26.18
N ASN A 220 8.36 -2.61 25.05
CA ASN A 220 8.63 -1.62 23.98
C ASN A 220 7.60 -0.48 23.93
N ASP A 221 6.70 -0.36 24.92
CA ASP A 221 5.64 0.66 24.98
C ASP A 221 4.70 0.74 23.75
N THR A 222 4.61 -0.32 22.95
CA THR A 222 3.85 -0.32 21.68
C THR A 222 2.35 -0.59 21.85
N TRP A 223 1.89 -0.93 23.06
CA TRP A 223 0.47 -1.15 23.35
C TRP A 223 -0.40 0.08 23.06
N SER A 224 0.11 1.28 23.37
CA SER A 224 -0.58 2.55 23.12
C SER A 224 -0.77 2.81 21.61
N ALA A 225 0.27 2.51 20.82
CA ALA A 225 0.25 2.61 19.37
C ALA A 225 -0.73 1.60 18.74
N ALA A 226 -0.73 0.35 19.23
CA ALA A 226 -1.66 -0.69 18.78
C ALA A 226 -3.13 -0.28 19.03
N LYS A 227 -3.44 0.26 20.21
CA LYS A 227 -4.79 0.75 20.54
C LYS A 227 -5.20 1.95 19.67
N THR A 228 -4.28 2.86 19.40
CA THR A 228 -4.53 4.02 18.54
C THR A 228 -4.81 3.59 17.10
N MET A 229 -4.03 2.63 16.58
CA MET A 229 -4.24 2.05 15.26
C MET A 229 -5.57 1.29 15.17
N ALA A 230 -5.91 0.51 16.20
CA ALA A 230 -7.19 -0.18 16.30
C ALA A 230 -8.39 0.78 16.22
N LEU A 231 -8.35 1.86 17.01
CA LEU A 231 -9.37 2.91 16.99
C LEU A 231 -9.42 3.66 15.66
N ALA A 232 -8.26 3.92 15.04
CA ALA A 232 -8.19 4.55 13.73
C ALA A 232 -8.82 3.66 12.64
N LEU A 233 -8.56 2.35 12.66
CA LEU A 233 -9.19 1.39 11.76
C LEU A 233 -10.70 1.30 11.99
N HIS A 234 -11.14 1.30 13.25
CA HIS A 234 -12.57 1.34 13.57
C HIS A 234 -13.26 2.63 13.09
N SER A 235 -12.55 3.76 13.09
CA SER A 235 -13.11 5.03 12.58
C SER A 235 -13.27 5.07 11.05
N LEU A 236 -12.72 4.08 10.33
CA LEU A 236 -12.79 3.97 8.86
C LEU A 236 -13.90 3.04 8.38
N THR A 237 -14.43 2.19 9.27
CA THR A 237 -15.57 1.31 9.03
C THR A 237 -16.87 2.05 9.33
#